data_AF-E9GAF1-F1
#
_entry.id   AF-E9GAF1-F1
#
_cell.length_a   1.000
_cell.length_b   1.000
_cell.length_c   1.000
_cell.angle_alpha   90.00
_cell.angle_beta   90.00
_cell.angle_gamma   90.00
#
_symmetry.space_group_name_H-M   'P 1'
#
loop_
_entity.id
_entity.type
_entity.pdbx_description
1 polymer ?
#
loop_
_entity_poly.entity_id
_entity_poly.type
_entity_poly.pdbx_seq_one_letter_code
_entity_poly.pdbx_strand_id
1 'polypeptide(L)'
;MSRVGSSQVALVAKAHNVPVLVCCETHKFCERVQTDSFVFNELGDPDDLVAAVKGKPFVHSIANWRELPQLSLLNLTYDVTPGDLVTAVITELGSVPCTSVPVVLRVKHAETAI
;
A
#
# COMPACT_ATOMS: atom_id res chain seq x y z
N MET A 1 4.08 1.82 2.71
CA MET A 1 3.28 1.81 1.47
C MET A 1 3.53 0.49 0.75
N SER A 2 2.47 -0.22 0.38
CA SER A 2 2.55 -1.49 -0.37
C SER A 2 1.46 -1.48 -1.45
N ARG A 3 1.38 -2.53 -2.28
CA ARG A 3 0.32 -2.66 -3.28
C ARG A 3 -1.06 -2.62 -2.63
N VAL A 4 -2.03 -2.09 -3.38
CA VAL A 4 -3.43 -2.03 -2.97
C VAL A 4 -3.91 -3.40 -2.46
N GLY A 5 -4.59 -3.39 -1.31
CA GLY A 5 -5.09 -4.60 -0.64
C GLY A 5 -4.23 -5.07 0.54
N SER A 6 -2.99 -4.57 0.68
CA SER A 6 -2.14 -4.90 1.82
C SER A 6 -2.78 -4.48 3.15
N SER A 7 -3.41 -3.30 3.18
CA SER A 7 -4.13 -2.79 4.35
C SER A 7 -5.35 -3.64 4.70
N GLN A 8 -6.09 -4.12 3.69
CA GLN A 8 -7.25 -5.00 3.87
C GLN A 8 -6.84 -6.34 4.46
N VAL A 9 -5.77 -6.95 3.92
CA VAL A 9 -5.22 -8.20 4.45
C VAL A 9 -4.77 -8.02 5.89
N ALA A 10 -4.06 -6.93 6.20
CA ALA A 10 -3.60 -6.66 7.55
C ALA A 10 -4.76 -6.45 8.54
N LEU A 11 -5.83 -5.78 8.11
CA LEU A 11 -7.03 -5.57 8.92
C LEU A 11 -7.74 -6.88 9.25
N VAL A 12 -7.94 -7.75 8.24
CA VAL A 12 -8.58 -9.06 8.43
C VAL A 12 -7.70 -9.96 9.30
N ALA A 13 -6.39 -9.99 9.07
CA ALA A 13 -5.46 -10.75 9.90
C ALA A 13 -5.53 -10.31 11.37
N LYS A 14 -5.55 -9.00 11.62
CA LYS A 14 -5.71 -8.43 12.96
C LYS A 14 -7.04 -8.88 13.61
N ALA A 15 -8.14 -8.87 12.88
CA ALA A 15 -9.45 -9.32 13.37
C ALA A 15 -9.44 -10.81 13.78
N HIS A 16 -8.60 -11.63 13.15
CA HIS A 16 -8.41 -13.04 13.48
C HIS A 16 -7.23 -13.30 14.43
N ASN A 17 -6.65 -12.26 15.05
CA ASN A 17 -5.49 -12.36 15.94
C ASN A 17 -4.26 -13.02 15.30
N VAL A 18 -4.12 -12.88 13.97
CA VAL A 18 -2.95 -13.37 13.22
C VAL A 18 -1.92 -12.24 13.09
N PRO A 19 -0.66 -12.45 13.47
CA PRO A 19 0.37 -11.43 13.39
C PRO A 19 0.76 -11.12 11.93
N VAL A 20 0.97 -9.84 11.63
CA VAL A 20 1.36 -9.35 10.30
C VAL A 20 2.80 -8.87 10.35
N LEU A 21 3.67 -9.50 9.54
CA LEU A 21 5.08 -9.14 9.42
C LEU A 21 5.31 -8.46 8.07
N VAL A 22 5.99 -7.31 8.10
CA VAL A 22 6.37 -6.58 6.87
C VAL A 22 7.87 -6.68 6.68
N CYS A 23 8.32 -7.23 5.56
CA CYS A 23 9.73 -7.30 5.21
C CYS A 23 10.10 -6.11 4.32
N CYS A 24 10.97 -5.22 4.80
CA CYS A 24 11.35 -4.02 4.08
C CYS A 24 12.79 -3.63 4.42
N GLU A 25 13.61 -3.40 3.40
CA GLU A 25 14.97 -2.87 3.61
C GLU A 25 14.91 -1.41 4.04
N THR A 26 15.84 -0.98 4.90
CA THR A 26 15.77 0.37 5.47
C THR A 26 15.98 1.49 4.43
N HIS A 27 16.56 1.21 3.26
CA HIS A 27 16.69 2.21 2.18
C HIS A 27 15.34 2.61 1.56
N LYS A 28 14.28 1.82 1.77
CA LYS A 28 12.90 2.13 1.36
C LYS A 28 12.12 2.91 2.42
N PHE A 29 12.75 3.24 3.55
CA PHE A 29 12.12 4.12 4.54
C PHE A 29 12.01 5.53 3.98
N CYS A 30 10.97 6.24 4.41
CA CYS A 30 10.69 7.60 3.96
C CYS A 30 10.36 8.49 5.16
N GLU A 31 10.82 9.75 5.12
CA GLU A 31 10.47 10.75 6.14
C GLU A 31 9.03 11.26 5.98
N ARG A 32 8.47 11.13 4.78
CA ARG A 32 7.11 11.56 4.46
C ARG A 32 6.10 10.64 5.14
N VAL A 33 5.22 11.22 5.94
CA VAL A 33 4.10 10.52 6.58
C VAL A 33 2.84 10.72 5.76
N GLN A 34 2.02 9.68 5.64
CA GLN A 34 0.74 9.70 4.96
C GLN A 34 -0.31 9.04 5.85
N THR A 35 -1.46 9.68 5.98
CA THR A 35 -2.59 9.18 6.77
C THR A 35 -3.65 8.51 5.91
N ASP A 36 -3.73 8.88 4.64
CA ASP A 36 -4.65 8.30 3.66
C ASP A 36 -3.89 7.69 2.48
N SER A 37 -4.62 6.97 1.62
CA SER A 37 -4.08 6.40 0.38
C SER A 37 -4.43 7.25 -0.86
N PHE A 38 -4.83 8.51 -0.67
CA PHE A 38 -5.30 9.38 -1.76
C PHE A 38 -4.29 10.47 -2.12
N VAL A 39 -3.65 11.09 -1.12
CA VAL A 39 -2.82 12.28 -1.32
C VAL A 39 -1.54 11.98 -2.11
N PHE A 40 -0.99 10.76 -1.98
CA PHE A 40 0.20 10.35 -2.71
C PHE A 40 0.07 8.89 -3.13
N ASN A 41 -0.35 8.70 -4.38
CA ASN A 41 -0.56 7.37 -4.96
C ASN A 41 -0.25 7.41 -6.46
N GLU A 42 -0.07 6.22 -7.04
CA GLU A 42 0.01 6.03 -8.48
C GLU A 42 -1.35 5.58 -9.01
N LEU A 43 -1.76 6.16 -10.13
CA LEU A 43 -2.96 5.74 -10.86
C LEU A 43 -2.55 4.71 -11.92
N GLY A 44 -3.07 3.49 -11.80
CA GLY A 44 -2.97 2.48 -12.83
C GLY A 44 -3.91 2.76 -14.01
N ASP A 45 -3.76 2.00 -15.09
CA ASP A 45 -4.62 2.14 -16.26
C ASP A 45 -6.06 1.70 -15.90
N PRO A 46 -7.09 2.55 -16.12
CA PRO A 46 -8.48 2.16 -15.96
C PRO A 46 -8.93 1.05 -16.92
N ASP A 47 -8.31 0.89 -18.08
CA ASP A 47 -8.67 -0.16 -19.05
C ASP A 47 -8.28 -1.56 -18.56
N ASP A 48 -7.32 -1.68 -17.64
CA ASP A 48 -6.99 -2.94 -16.98
C ASP A 48 -8.19 -3.50 -16.20
N LEU A 49 -9.04 -2.62 -15.64
CA LEU A 49 -10.27 -3.04 -14.96
C LEU A 49 -11.31 -3.58 -15.94
N VAL A 50 -11.37 -3.02 -17.15
CA VAL A 50 -12.24 -3.51 -18.23
C VAL A 50 -11.76 -4.89 -18.69
N ALA A 51 -10.45 -5.06 -18.87
CA ALA A 51 -9.84 -6.34 -19.24
C ALA A 51 -10.06 -7.41 -18.16
N ALA A 52 -9.96 -7.05 -16.87
CA ALA A 52 -10.16 -7.96 -15.75
C ALA A 52 -11.61 -8.50 -15.64
N VAL A 53 -12.56 -7.82 -16.28
CA VAL A 53 -13.99 -8.15 -16.26
C VAL A 53 -14.41 -8.90 -17.54
N LYS A 54 -13.65 -8.77 -18.63
CA LYS A 54 -13.94 -9.38 -19.93
C LYS A 54 -14.03 -10.92 -19.82
N GLY A 55 -15.17 -11.47 -20.22
CA GLY A 55 -15.41 -12.93 -20.24
C GLY A 55 -16.00 -13.53 -18.95
N LYS A 56 -16.32 -12.71 -17.93
CA LYS A 56 -17.01 -13.19 -16.73
C LYS A 56 -18.53 -13.23 -16.94
N PRO A 57 -19.20 -14.37 -16.70
CA PRO A 57 -20.61 -14.58 -17.08
C PRO A 57 -21.65 -13.73 -16.32
N PHE A 58 -21.24 -12.89 -15.37
CA PHE A 58 -22.13 -12.15 -14.47
C PHE A 58 -21.83 -10.65 -14.37
N VAL A 59 -21.01 -10.09 -15.27
CA VAL A 59 -20.65 -8.67 -15.21
C VAL A 59 -21.03 -7.97 -16.51
N HIS A 60 -21.83 -6.91 -16.41
CA HIS A 60 -22.15 -6.05 -17.54
C HIS A 60 -20.86 -5.39 -18.06
N SER A 61 -20.75 -5.29 -19.38
CA SER A 61 -19.58 -4.69 -20.02
C SER A 61 -19.47 -3.22 -19.64
N ILE A 62 -18.33 -2.84 -19.06
CA ILE A 62 -17.94 -1.45 -18.78
C ILE A 62 -17.04 -0.87 -19.88
N ALA A 63 -17.02 -1.50 -21.07
CA ALA A 63 -16.09 -1.14 -22.14
C ALA A 63 -16.29 0.29 -22.68
N ASN A 64 -17.51 0.81 -22.68
CA ASN A 64 -17.85 2.15 -23.16
C ASN A 64 -17.85 3.21 -22.04
N TRP A 65 -17.12 2.99 -20.94
CA TRP A 65 -17.15 3.86 -19.77
C TRP A 65 -16.77 5.32 -20.09
N ARG A 66 -15.93 5.57 -21.10
CA ARG A 66 -15.52 6.91 -21.54
C ARG A 66 -16.65 7.73 -22.18
N GLU A 67 -17.70 7.07 -22.67
CA GLU A 67 -18.84 7.73 -23.31
C GLU A 67 -19.91 8.14 -22.28
N LEU A 68 -19.81 7.65 -21.05
CA LEU A 68 -20.79 7.86 -19.99
C LEU A 68 -20.33 9.00 -19.08
N PRO A 69 -20.98 10.19 -19.09
CA PRO A 69 -20.51 11.36 -18.37
C PRO A 69 -20.57 11.23 -16.84
N GLN A 70 -21.32 10.25 -16.32
CA GLN A 70 -21.46 9.98 -14.89
C GLN A 70 -20.60 8.80 -14.39
N LEU A 71 -19.76 8.21 -15.25
CA LEU A 71 -18.95 7.04 -14.91
C LEU A 71 -17.45 7.35 -15.06
N SER A 72 -16.70 7.09 -14.00
CA SER A 72 -15.23 7.18 -13.99
C SER A 72 -14.64 5.92 -13.38
N LEU A 73 -13.69 5.30 -14.07
CA LEU A 73 -12.94 4.17 -13.53
C LEU A 73 -11.70 4.66 -12.80
N LEU A 74 -11.38 4.03 -11.66
CA LEU A 74 -10.24 4.37 -10.82
C LEU A 74 -9.51 3.10 -10.41
N ASN A 75 -8.21 3.04 -10.72
CA ASN A 75 -7.33 1.95 -10.35
C ASN A 75 -6.18 2.50 -9.50
N LEU A 76 -6.28 2.39 -8.18
CA LEU A 76 -5.21 2.81 -7.26
C LEU A 76 -4.19 1.69 -7.11
N THR A 77 -2.91 2.03 -7.25
CA THR A 77 -1.83 1.04 -7.25
C THR A 77 -1.33 0.68 -5.85
N TYR A 78 -1.32 1.65 -4.94
CA TYR A 78 -0.78 1.49 -3.59
C TYR A 78 -1.81 1.77 -2.50
N ASP A 79 -1.56 1.24 -1.31
CA ASP A 79 -2.27 1.61 -0.09
C ASP A 79 -1.31 1.89 1.08
N VAL A 80 -1.85 2.62 2.05
CA VAL A 80 -1.20 2.90 3.33
C VAL A 80 -1.85 2.01 4.38
N THR A 81 -1.04 1.12 4.95
CA THR A 81 -1.46 0.29 6.09
C THR A 81 -1.11 1.00 7.39
N PRO A 82 -2.08 1.26 8.29
CA PRO A 82 -1.82 1.83 9.61
C PRO A 82 -0.83 0.98 10.42
N GLY A 83 0.05 1.63 11.18
CA GLY A 83 1.09 0.96 11.98
C GLY A 83 0.54 -0.03 13.01
N ASP A 84 -0.64 0.21 13.56
CA ASP A 84 -1.27 -0.64 14.60
C ASP A 84 -1.71 -2.03 14.10
N LEU A 85 -1.83 -2.17 12.78
CA LEU A 85 -2.15 -3.45 12.12
C LEU A 85 -0.90 -4.29 11.86
N VAL A 86 0.29 -3.69 11.87
CA VAL A 86 1.56 -4.37 11.62
C VAL A 86 2.20 -4.75 12.94
N THR A 87 2.57 -6.02 13.08
CA THR A 87 3.17 -6.54 14.32
C THR A 87 4.66 -6.21 14.41
N ALA A 88 5.40 -6.39 13.31
CA ALA A 88 6.81 -6.03 13.24
C ALA A 88 7.25 -5.77 11.79
N VAL A 89 8.29 -4.94 11.65
CA VAL A 89 9.00 -4.69 10.40
C VAL A 89 10.35 -5.41 10.45
N ILE A 90 10.58 -6.31 9.52
CA ILE A 90 11.83 -7.06 9.39
C ILE A 90 12.74 -6.33 8.40
N THR A 91 13.91 -5.92 8.89
CA THR A 91 14.94 -5.19 8.16
C THR A 91 16.29 -5.88 8.27
N GLU A 92 17.31 -5.39 7.57
CA GLU A 92 18.70 -5.83 7.74
C GLU A 92 19.28 -5.53 9.14
N LEU A 93 18.68 -4.60 9.89
CA LEU A 93 19.03 -4.31 11.30
C LEU A 93 18.33 -5.25 12.29
N GLY A 94 17.46 -6.14 11.79
CA GLY A 94 16.62 -7.02 12.59
C GLY A 94 15.15 -6.60 12.63
N SER A 95 14.42 -7.14 13.60
CA SER A 95 13.00 -6.88 13.82
C SER A 95 12.81 -5.57 14.61
N VAL A 96 12.11 -4.61 14.02
CA VAL A 96 11.82 -3.30 14.62
C VAL A 96 10.32 -3.01 14.54
N PRO A 97 9.73 -2.27 15.51
CA PRO A 97 8.35 -1.83 15.40
C PRO A 97 8.22 -0.71 14.35
N CYS A 98 7.02 -0.51 13.80
CA CYS A 98 6.76 0.56 12.82
C CYS A 98 7.11 1.96 13.34
N THR A 99 6.97 2.19 14.65
CA THR A 99 7.29 3.46 15.31
C THR A 99 8.80 3.75 15.37
N SER A 100 9.66 2.76 15.11
CA SER A 100 11.12 2.94 15.09
C SER A 100 11.66 3.42 13.74
N VAL A 101 10.84 3.47 12.68
CA VAL A 101 11.26 3.90 11.34
C VAL A 101 11.95 5.30 11.35
N PRO A 102 11.43 6.33 12.04
CA PRO A 102 12.10 7.64 12.10
C PRO A 102 13.44 7.61 12.83
N VAL A 103 13.61 6.70 13.79
CA VAL A 103 14.88 6.54 14.53
C VAL A 103 15.95 5.97 13.60
N VAL A 104 15.61 4.97 12.79
CA VAL A 104 16.52 4.37 11.82
C VAL A 104 16.95 5.40 10.76
N LEU A 105 16.01 6.19 10.24
CA LEU A 105 16.31 7.27 9.29
C LEU A 105 17.31 8.28 9.87
N ARG A 106 17.13 8.68 11.13
CA ARG A 106 18.04 9.62 11.81
C ARG A 106 19.45 9.06 11.95
N VAL A 107 19.61 7.78 12.30
CA VAL A 107 20.92 7.14 12.44
C VAL A 107 21.64 7.09 11.09
N LYS A 108 20.94 6.70 10.02
CA LYS A 108 21.51 6.65 8.66
C LYS A 108 21.96 8.03 8.14
N HIS A 109 21.19 9.08 8.41
CA HIS A 109 21.59 10.44 8.03
C HIS A 109 22.83 10.92 8.78
N ALA A 110 23.00 10.54 10.05
CA ALA A 110 24.20 10.87 10.81
C ALA A 110 25.45 10.14 10.28
N GLU A 111 25.32 8.88 9.87
CA GLU A 111 26.41 8.09 9.28
C GLU A 111 26.87 8.62 7.91
N THR A 112 25.96 9.20 7.13
CA THR A 112 26.28 9.74 5.78
C THR A 112 26.92 11.13 5.84
N ALA A 113 26.80 11.83 6.98
CA ALA A 113 27.33 13.19 7.17
C ALA A 113 28.80 13.22 7.63
N ILE A 114 29.45 12.06 7.77
CA ILE A 114 30.85 11.87 8.17
C ILE A 114 31.63 11.36 6.97
#